data_AF-A0A1G3TJX3-F1
#
_entry.id   AF-A0A1G3TJX3-F1
#
_cell.length_a   1.000
_cell.length_b   1.000
_cell.length_c   1.000
_cell.angle_alpha   90.00
_cell.angle_beta   90.00
_cell.angle_gamma   90.00
#
_symmetry.space_group_name_H-M   'P 1'
#
loop_
_entity.id
_entity.type
_entity.pdbx_description
1 polymer ?
#
loop_
_entity_poly.entity_id
_entity_poly.type
_entity_poly.pdbx_seq_one_letter_code
_entity_poly.pdbx_strand_id
1 'polypeptide(L)'
;MVNIEKVSNQILNDGLYNTLLFEIKEKLSVQDVTPMIIETLLRAEPSLIQEYKEINRQSELSSIQVKELRIHKNDTYQITKMKKEINQNIQVLKNLENFETDSKNSAYSIWIGSVGVMVIFMAHNIIALFSELYATHSLLVYGSFALILFFTYVGYVKIKKNHDSQHEIFKKVYVRTQKMIEDGLKASNFTHDEVYEK
;
A
#
# COMPACT_ATOMS: atom_id res chain seq x y z
N MET A 1 11.99 2.46 6.43
CA MET A 1 11.86 3.74 5.72
C MET A 1 10.83 4.69 6.33
N VAL A 2 10.27 4.36 7.49
CA VAL A 2 9.38 5.22 8.27
C VAL A 2 10.20 5.79 9.41
N ASN A 3 10.08 7.08 9.69
CA ASN A 3 10.63 7.71 10.87
C ASN A 3 9.62 7.61 12.03
N ILE A 4 9.93 6.79 13.03
CA ILE A 4 9.07 6.53 14.18
C ILE A 4 8.77 7.80 14.99
N GLU A 5 9.74 8.72 15.10
CA GLU A 5 9.55 10.02 15.76
C GLU A 5 8.54 10.89 15.03
N LYS A 6 8.62 10.92 13.69
CA LYS A 6 7.64 11.66 12.89
C LYS A 6 6.24 11.03 13.03
N VAL A 7 6.16 9.69 12.94
CA VAL A 7 4.90 8.97 13.06
C VAL A 7 4.25 9.15 14.43
N SER A 8 5.02 9.11 15.53
CA SER A 8 4.47 9.32 16.87
C SER A 8 3.87 10.73 17.01
N ASN A 9 4.54 11.73 16.46
CA ASN A 9 4.03 13.11 16.43
C ASN A 9 2.78 13.24 15.56
N GLN A 10 2.73 12.58 14.40
CA GLN A 10 1.54 12.58 13.54
C GLN A 10 0.36 11.90 14.22
N ILE A 11 0.56 10.71 14.82
CA ILE A 11 -0.50 9.99 15.53
C ILE A 11 -1.08 10.83 16.67
N LEU A 12 -0.24 11.57 17.39
CA LEU A 12 -0.69 12.40 18.51
C LEU A 12 -1.45 13.65 18.08
N ASN A 13 -0.99 14.32 17.02
CA ASN A 13 -1.39 15.70 16.72
C ASN A 13 -2.25 15.86 15.47
N ASP A 14 -2.26 14.88 14.56
CA ASP A 14 -3.03 14.94 13.31
C ASP A 14 -4.32 14.12 13.44
N GLY A 15 -5.46 14.79 13.23
CA GLY A 15 -6.78 14.20 13.37
C GLY A 15 -7.05 13.03 12.41
N LEU A 16 -6.26 12.89 11.34
CA LEU A 16 -6.32 11.74 10.44
C LEU A 16 -6.09 10.41 11.18
N TYR A 17 -5.26 10.42 12.21
CA TYR A 17 -4.85 9.22 12.94
C TYR A 17 -5.60 9.03 14.27
N ASN A 18 -6.69 9.77 14.49
CA ASN A 18 -7.45 9.71 15.75
C ASN A 18 -7.89 8.29 16.12
N THR A 19 -8.33 7.49 15.16
CA THR A 19 -8.72 6.08 15.41
C THR A 19 -7.56 5.29 16.00
N LEU A 20 -6.38 5.41 15.39
CA LEU A 20 -5.15 4.76 15.87
C LEU A 20 -4.73 5.30 17.25
N LEU A 21 -4.85 6.61 17.47
CA LEU A 21 -4.59 7.22 18.77
C LEU A 21 -5.54 6.69 19.86
N PHE A 22 -6.83 6.51 19.56
CA PHE A 22 -7.80 5.94 20.49
C PHE A 22 -7.47 4.49 20.83
N GLU A 23 -7.12 3.66 19.83
CA GLU A 23 -6.69 2.29 20.07
C GLU A 23 -5.45 2.24 20.98
N ILE A 24 -4.47 3.11 20.76
CA ILE A 24 -3.27 3.19 21.61
C ILE A 24 -3.65 3.55 23.06
N LYS A 25 -4.54 4.53 23.25
CA LYS A 25 -5.00 4.93 24.59
C LYS A 25 -5.75 3.80 25.30
N GLU A 26 -6.59 3.07 24.57
CA GLU A 26 -7.33 1.91 25.10
C GLU A 26 -6.37 0.80 25.53
N LYS A 27 -5.42 0.43 24.67
CA LYS A 27 -4.41 -0.60 24.97
C LYS A 27 -3.57 -0.26 26.21
N LEU A 28 -3.19 1.00 26.36
CA LEU A 28 -2.38 1.46 27.48
C LEU A 28 -3.21 1.76 28.73
N SER A 29 -4.55 1.79 28.62
CA SER A 29 -5.46 2.20 29.70
C SER A 29 -5.12 3.57 30.29
N VAL A 30 -4.67 4.51 29.45
CA VAL A 30 -4.31 5.90 29.84
C VAL A 30 -4.99 6.91 28.92
N GLN A 31 -5.36 8.07 29.46
CA GLN A 31 -5.94 9.15 28.65
C GLN A 31 -4.89 10.07 28.02
N ASP A 32 -3.78 10.29 28.73
CA ASP A 32 -2.68 11.15 28.30
C ASP A 32 -1.52 10.29 27.81
N VAL A 33 -1.16 10.46 26.54
CA VAL A 33 -0.03 9.81 25.90
C VAL A 33 0.91 10.87 25.34
N THR A 34 2.21 10.62 25.45
CA THR A 34 3.25 11.48 24.88
C THR A 34 3.82 10.83 23.63
N PRO A 35 4.49 11.59 22.73
CA PRO A 35 5.13 11.01 21.56
C PRO A 35 6.08 9.86 21.93
N MET A 36 6.85 10.00 23.01
CA MET A 36 7.80 8.97 23.46
C MET A 36 7.13 7.66 23.91
N ILE A 37 5.93 7.73 24.52
CA ILE A 37 5.13 6.55 24.84
C ILE A 37 4.64 5.87 23.56
N ILE A 38 4.14 6.66 22.61
CA ILE A 38 3.68 6.17 21.31
C ILE A 38 4.85 5.51 20.56
N GLU A 39 6.02 6.12 20.51
CA GLU A 39 7.21 5.54 19.86
C GLU A 39 7.60 4.19 20.46
N THR A 40 7.55 4.08 21.78
CA THR A 40 7.86 2.83 22.49
C THR A 40 6.89 1.73 22.07
N LEU A 41 5.60 2.06 22.00
CA LEU A 41 4.57 1.13 21.57
C LEU A 41 4.69 0.75 20.09
N LEU A 42 4.95 1.72 19.20
CA LEU A 42 5.16 1.47 17.77
C LEU A 42 6.35 0.54 17.50
N ARG A 43 7.37 0.56 18.37
CA ARG A 43 8.53 -0.36 18.30
C ARG A 43 8.19 -1.75 18.85
N ALA A 44 7.34 -1.83 19.86
CA ALA A 44 6.91 -3.09 20.47
C ALA A 44 5.86 -3.82 19.63
N GLU A 45 4.98 -3.07 18.95
CA GLU A 45 3.85 -3.59 18.17
C GLU A 45 3.91 -3.12 16.70
N PRO A 46 4.58 -3.87 15.81
CA PRO A 46 4.68 -3.53 14.39
C PRO A 46 3.35 -3.42 13.65
N SER A 47 2.27 -4.01 14.18
CA SER A 47 0.92 -3.93 13.61
C SER A 47 0.41 -2.48 13.57
N LEU A 48 0.74 -1.65 14.56
CA LEU A 48 0.32 -0.24 14.59
C LEU A 48 0.96 0.57 13.45
N ILE A 49 2.18 0.21 13.05
CA ILE A 49 2.83 0.81 11.88
C ILE A 49 2.14 0.36 10.59
N GLN A 50 1.65 -0.86 10.52
CA GLN A 50 0.90 -1.33 9.35
C GLN A 50 -0.44 -0.59 9.23
N GLU A 51 -1.11 -0.33 10.34
CA GLU A 51 -2.35 0.44 10.36
C GLU A 51 -2.12 1.91 9.98
N TYR A 52 -1.08 2.54 10.53
CA TYR A 52 -0.66 3.88 10.09
C TYR A 52 -0.43 3.94 8.58
N LYS A 53 0.24 2.93 8.01
CA LYS A 53 0.45 2.82 6.55
C LYS A 53 -0.84 2.60 5.77
N GLU A 54 -1.77 1.84 6.34
CA GLU A 54 -3.08 1.59 5.73
C GLU A 54 -3.92 2.86 5.69
N ILE A 55 -3.96 3.64 6.77
CA ILE A 55 -4.61 4.96 6.82
C ILE A 55 -4.02 5.88 5.75
N ASN A 56 -2.68 5.91 5.64
CA ASN A 56 -2.01 6.69 4.60
C ASN A 56 -2.39 6.23 3.19
N ARG A 57 -2.40 4.91 2.93
CA ARG A 57 -2.80 4.33 1.65
C ARG A 57 -4.21 4.74 1.25
N GLN A 58 -5.15 4.69 2.19
CA GLN A 58 -6.55 5.09 1.97
C GLN A 58 -6.70 6.60 1.77
N SER A 59 -5.78 7.39 2.34
CA SER A 59 -5.77 8.85 2.24
C SER A 59 -4.90 9.38 1.11
N GLU A 60 -4.38 8.49 0.24
CA GLU A 60 -3.45 8.82 -0.84
C GLU A 60 -2.16 9.53 -0.38
N LEU A 61 -1.74 9.28 0.87
CA LEU A 61 -0.50 9.77 1.45
C LEU A 61 0.59 8.71 1.34
N SER A 62 1.83 9.14 1.09
CA SER A 62 2.97 8.23 1.12
C SER A 62 3.45 8.00 2.54
N SER A 63 3.63 6.74 2.89
CA SER A 63 4.26 6.29 4.13
C SER A 63 5.79 6.26 4.03
N ILE A 64 6.36 6.45 2.84
CA ILE A 64 7.80 6.53 2.63
C ILE A 64 8.28 7.94 3.00
N GLN A 65 8.88 8.05 4.19
CA GLN A 65 9.34 9.32 4.79
C GLN A 65 10.82 9.62 4.50
N VAL A 66 11.42 8.91 3.54
CA VAL A 66 12.79 9.18 3.08
C VAL A 66 12.75 10.37 2.12
N LYS A 67 13.55 11.39 2.43
CA LYS A 67 13.76 12.58 1.60
C LYS A 67 14.56 12.25 0.35
N GLU A 68 14.43 13.11 -0.65
CA GLU A 68 15.39 13.13 -1.75
C GLU A 68 16.76 13.60 -1.24
N LEU A 69 17.76 12.74 -1.37
CA LEU A 69 19.13 13.03 -0.94
C LEU A 69 19.77 14.04 -1.89
N ARG A 70 20.24 15.16 -1.34
CA ARG A 70 20.91 16.20 -2.13
C ARG A 70 22.34 15.79 -2.46
N ILE A 71 22.72 15.99 -3.71
CA ILE A 71 24.09 15.72 -4.17
C ILE A 71 24.90 17.00 -4.00
N HIS A 72 25.95 16.93 -3.19
CA HIS A 72 26.84 18.06 -2.95
C HIS A 72 28.05 18.00 -3.88
N LYS A 73 28.66 19.16 -4.16
CA LYS A 73 29.87 19.24 -5.01
C LYS A 73 31.06 18.49 -4.43
N ASN A 74 31.10 18.32 -3.11
CA ASN A 74 32.18 17.65 -2.39
C ASN A 74 31.93 16.14 -2.26
N ASP A 75 30.78 15.63 -2.71
CA ASP A 75 30.47 14.20 -2.66
C ASP A 75 31.41 13.45 -3.60
N THR A 76 31.98 12.34 -3.13
CA THR A 76 32.75 11.45 -4.00
C THR A 76 31.86 10.86 -5.08
N TYR A 77 32.46 10.36 -6.16
CA TYR A 77 31.72 9.67 -7.22
C TYR A 77 30.84 8.52 -6.67
N GLN A 78 31.36 7.77 -5.70
CA GLN A 78 30.63 6.66 -5.09
C GLN A 78 29.42 7.15 -4.27
N ILE A 79 29.58 8.20 -3.48
CA ILE A 79 28.48 8.81 -2.71
C ILE A 79 27.42 9.37 -3.65
N THR A 80 27.84 10.09 -4.69
CA THR A 80 26.93 10.64 -5.71
C THR A 80 26.12 9.54 -6.39
N LYS A 81 26.78 8.45 -6.79
CA LYS A 81 26.11 7.29 -7.42
C LYS A 81 25.11 6.65 -6.46
N MET A 82 25.49 6.44 -5.21
CA MET A 82 24.62 5.89 -4.17
C MET A 82 23.38 6.77 -3.92
N LYS A 83 23.56 8.08 -3.74
CA LYS A 83 22.45 9.03 -3.53
C LYS A 83 21.47 9.03 -4.70
N LYS A 84 21.98 9.04 -5.95
CA LYS A 84 21.13 8.95 -7.16
C LYS A 84 20.30 7.67 -7.19
N GLU A 85 20.93 6.54 -6.89
CA GLU A 85 20.27 5.24 -6.90
C GLU A 85 19.22 5.13 -5.78
N ILE A 86 19.51 5.66 -4.58
CA ILE A 86 18.52 5.77 -3.51
C ILE A 86 17.33 6.61 -3.96
N ASN A 87 17.56 7.81 -4.50
CA ASN A 87 16.47 8.69 -4.95
C ASN A 87 15.59 8.03 -6.02
N GLN A 88 16.21 7.35 -7.00
CA GLN A 88 15.48 6.59 -8.03
C GLN A 88 14.64 5.47 -7.41
N ASN A 89 15.21 4.70 -6.49
CA ASN A 89 14.49 3.62 -5.83
C ASN A 89 13.35 4.15 -4.97
N ILE A 90 13.53 5.28 -4.26
CA ILE A 90 12.45 5.91 -3.48
C ILE A 90 11.29 6.31 -4.40
N GLN A 91 11.56 6.86 -5.59
CA GLN A 91 10.50 7.16 -6.54
C GLN A 91 9.76 5.89 -7.01
N VAL A 92 10.50 4.82 -7.30
CA VAL A 92 9.91 3.52 -7.66
C VAL A 92 9.03 2.99 -6.53
N LEU A 93 9.49 3.07 -5.28
CA LEU A 93 8.74 2.60 -4.12
C LEU A 93 7.47 3.40 -3.90
N LYS A 94 7.51 4.74 -4.03
CA LYS A 94 6.31 5.59 -3.94
C LYS A 94 5.29 5.23 -5.02
N ASN A 95 5.74 5.00 -6.26
CA ASN A 95 4.86 4.58 -7.35
C ASN A 95 4.25 3.18 -7.13
N LEU A 96 4.93 2.33 -6.36
CA LEU A 96 4.51 0.94 -6.10
C LEU A 96 3.92 0.74 -4.70
N GLU A 97 3.66 1.81 -3.95
CA GLU A 97 3.25 1.74 -2.54
C GLU A 97 1.91 1.04 -2.35
N ASN A 98 0.99 1.17 -3.32
CA ASN A 98 -0.26 0.42 -3.35
C ASN A 98 -0.07 -1.11 -3.44
N PHE A 99 1.13 -1.56 -3.82
CA PHE A 99 1.52 -2.97 -3.87
C PHE A 99 2.39 -3.38 -2.67
N GLU A 100 2.50 -2.56 -1.61
CA GLU A 100 3.18 -2.98 -0.38
C GLU A 100 2.45 -4.15 0.29
N THR A 101 1.11 -4.17 0.22
CA THR A 101 0.27 -5.24 0.78
C THR A 101 0.21 -6.44 -0.16
N ASP A 102 0.05 -7.66 0.38
CA ASP A 102 -0.15 -8.87 -0.42
C ASP A 102 -1.50 -8.83 -1.18
N SER A 103 -1.53 -9.37 -2.40
CA SER A 103 -2.75 -9.47 -3.20
C SER A 103 -3.86 -10.29 -2.51
N LYS A 104 -3.50 -11.21 -1.61
CA LYS A 104 -4.45 -11.99 -0.80
C LYS A 104 -5.27 -11.11 0.15
N ASN A 105 -4.68 -10.03 0.63
CA ASN A 105 -5.32 -9.06 1.51
C ASN A 105 -5.97 -7.93 0.71
N SER A 106 -5.91 -7.99 -0.62
CA SER A 106 -6.56 -7.03 -1.51
C SER A 106 -7.98 -7.50 -1.84
N ALA A 107 -8.92 -6.56 -1.90
CA ALA A 107 -10.34 -6.85 -2.16
C ALA A 107 -10.66 -7.21 -3.63
N TYR A 108 -9.68 -7.66 -4.43
CA TYR A 108 -9.87 -7.93 -5.86
C TYR A 108 -10.92 -9.01 -6.14
N SER A 109 -10.95 -10.08 -5.36
CA SER A 109 -11.94 -11.14 -5.51
C SER A 109 -13.36 -10.63 -5.24
N ILE A 110 -13.52 -9.81 -4.20
CA ILE A 110 -14.80 -9.20 -3.81
C ILE A 110 -15.25 -8.20 -4.87
N TRP A 111 -14.37 -7.30 -5.32
CA TRP A 111 -14.69 -6.28 -6.32
C TRP A 111 -15.05 -6.92 -7.66
N ILE A 112 -14.19 -7.79 -8.17
CA ILE A 112 -14.36 -8.39 -9.49
C ILE A 112 -15.53 -9.38 -9.49
N GLY A 113 -15.71 -10.13 -8.40
CA GLY A 113 -16.89 -10.98 -8.19
C GLY A 113 -18.19 -10.16 -8.14
N SER A 114 -18.21 -9.06 -7.39
CA SER A 114 -19.37 -8.15 -7.30
C SER A 114 -19.75 -7.57 -8.65
N VAL A 115 -18.77 -7.11 -9.43
CA VAL A 115 -19.01 -6.59 -10.79
C VAL A 115 -19.59 -7.67 -11.70
N GLY A 116 -19.02 -8.88 -11.70
CA GLY A 116 -19.51 -9.98 -12.54
C GLY A 116 -20.94 -10.39 -12.19
N VAL A 117 -21.24 -10.55 -10.89
CA VAL A 117 -22.59 -10.89 -10.41
C VAL A 117 -23.59 -9.78 -10.74
N MET A 118 -23.21 -8.52 -10.54
CA MET A 118 -24.07 -7.37 -10.87
C MET A 118 -24.43 -7.34 -12.36
N VAL A 119 -23.46 -7.54 -13.25
CA VAL A 119 -23.70 -7.57 -14.70
C VAL A 119 -24.65 -8.72 -15.08
N ILE A 120 -24.43 -9.92 -14.52
CA ILE A 120 -25.33 -11.07 -14.74
C ILE A 120 -26.73 -10.77 -14.22
N PHE A 121 -26.85 -10.18 -13.04
CA PHE A 121 -28.14 -9.81 -12.46
C PHE A 121 -28.88 -8.80 -13.34
N MET A 122 -28.20 -7.76 -13.81
CA MET A 122 -28.79 -6.77 -14.73
C MET A 122 -29.23 -7.42 -16.05
N ALA A 123 -28.37 -8.23 -16.66
CA ALA A 123 -28.70 -8.94 -17.90
C ALA A 123 -29.87 -9.90 -17.72
N HIS A 124 -29.90 -10.65 -16.61
CA HIS A 124 -31.02 -11.54 -16.26
C HIS A 124 -32.35 -10.78 -16.19
N ASN A 125 -32.39 -9.67 -15.46
CA ASN A 125 -33.62 -8.89 -15.30
C ASN A 125 -34.08 -8.26 -16.62
N ILE A 126 -33.17 -7.73 -17.43
CA ILE A 126 -33.52 -7.17 -18.74
C ILE A 126 -34.13 -8.24 -19.64
N ILE A 127 -33.52 -9.41 -19.71
CA ILE A 127 -34.01 -10.50 -20.55
C ILE A 127 -35.36 -11.03 -20.02
N ALA A 128 -35.49 -11.20 -18.71
CA ALA A 128 -36.72 -11.72 -18.11
C ALA A 128 -37.92 -10.78 -18.28
N LEU A 129 -37.69 -9.46 -18.21
CA LEU A 129 -38.75 -8.46 -18.25
C LEU A 129 -39.11 -7.99 -19.66
N PHE A 130 -38.14 -8.00 -20.59
CA PHE A 130 -38.30 -7.37 -21.90
C PHE A 130 -38.05 -8.31 -23.08
N SER A 131 -37.93 -9.63 -22.86
CA SER A 131 -37.65 -10.59 -23.93
C SER A 131 -38.24 -11.98 -23.67
N GLU A 132 -38.44 -12.74 -24.76
CA GLU A 132 -38.83 -14.16 -24.73
C GLU A 132 -37.62 -15.11 -24.88
N LEU A 133 -36.39 -14.58 -24.81
CA LEU A 133 -35.15 -15.36 -24.98
C LEU A 133 -35.02 -16.53 -23.99
N TYR A 134 -35.61 -16.44 -22.79
CA TYR A 134 -35.65 -17.57 -21.87
C TYR A 134 -36.53 -18.73 -22.35
N ALA A 135 -37.63 -18.43 -23.06
CA ALA A 135 -38.52 -19.45 -23.59
C ALA A 135 -37.97 -20.07 -24.88
N THR A 136 -37.32 -19.26 -25.72
CA THR A 136 -36.91 -19.65 -27.07
C THR A 136 -35.44 -20.06 -27.18
N HIS A 137 -34.55 -19.49 -26.36
CA HIS A 137 -33.10 -19.63 -26.49
C HIS A 137 -32.39 -19.72 -25.12
N SER A 138 -33.00 -20.40 -24.14
CA SER A 138 -32.49 -20.50 -22.77
C SER A 138 -31.01 -20.88 -22.68
N LEU A 139 -30.57 -21.81 -23.52
CA LEU A 139 -29.18 -22.28 -23.55
C LEU A 139 -28.19 -21.18 -23.98
N LEU A 140 -28.58 -20.30 -24.92
CA LEU A 140 -27.76 -19.16 -25.31
C LEU A 140 -27.69 -18.11 -24.19
N VAL A 141 -28.80 -17.89 -23.48
CA VAL A 141 -28.84 -16.96 -22.34
C VAL A 141 -27.90 -17.44 -21.23
N TYR A 142 -28.03 -18.70 -20.79
CA TYR A 142 -27.14 -19.25 -19.77
C TYR A 142 -25.69 -19.36 -20.24
N GLY A 143 -25.46 -19.67 -21.52
CA GLY A 143 -24.14 -19.63 -22.15
C GLY A 143 -23.49 -18.25 -22.08
N SER A 144 -24.28 -17.18 -22.28
CA SER A 144 -23.78 -15.80 -22.14
C SER A 144 -23.38 -15.48 -20.70
N PHE A 145 -24.10 -15.99 -19.69
CA PHE A 145 -23.73 -15.80 -18.28
C PHE A 145 -22.45 -16.56 -17.92
N ALA A 146 -22.31 -17.79 -18.40
CA ALA A 146 -21.07 -18.56 -18.24
C ALA A 146 -19.87 -17.84 -18.88
N LEU A 147 -20.08 -17.21 -20.03
CA LEU A 147 -19.05 -16.42 -20.72
C LEU A 147 -18.69 -15.14 -19.92
N ILE A 148 -19.67 -14.45 -19.32
CA ILE A 148 -19.40 -13.33 -18.41
C ILE A 148 -18.55 -13.80 -17.23
N LEU A 149 -18.95 -14.88 -16.55
CA LEU A 149 -18.19 -15.45 -15.44
C LEU A 149 -16.76 -15.83 -15.85
N PHE A 150 -16.60 -16.43 -17.02
CA PHE A 150 -15.28 -16.78 -17.57
C PHE A 150 -14.40 -15.54 -17.73
N PHE A 151 -14.90 -14.48 -18.37
CA PHE A 151 -14.12 -13.25 -18.55
C PHE A 151 -13.83 -12.53 -17.24
N THR A 152 -14.79 -12.51 -16.30
CA THR A 152 -14.59 -11.99 -14.95
C THR A 152 -13.47 -12.74 -14.22
N TYR A 153 -13.46 -14.07 -14.30
CA TYR A 153 -12.41 -14.90 -13.70
C TYR A 153 -11.04 -14.67 -14.34
N VAL A 154 -10.97 -14.63 -15.68
CA VAL A 154 -9.72 -14.32 -16.40
C VAL A 154 -9.19 -12.94 -16.03
N GLY A 155 -10.07 -11.94 -15.91
CA GLY A 155 -9.74 -10.60 -15.45
C GLY A 155 -9.15 -10.61 -14.03
N TYR A 156 -9.78 -11.33 -13.11
CA TYR A 156 -9.29 -11.52 -11.73
C TYR A 156 -7.88 -12.12 -11.71
N VAL A 157 -7.66 -13.23 -12.41
CA VAL A 157 -6.34 -13.89 -12.45
C VAL A 157 -5.26 -12.95 -12.98
N LYS A 158 -5.57 -12.18 -14.05
CA LYS A 158 -4.63 -11.23 -14.64
C LYS A 158 -4.26 -10.10 -13.68
N ILE A 159 -5.25 -9.49 -13.03
CA ILE A 159 -5.02 -8.39 -12.07
C ILE A 159 -4.22 -8.91 -10.87
N LYS A 160 -4.61 -10.06 -10.32
CA LYS A 160 -3.89 -10.68 -9.21
C LYS A 160 -2.43 -10.94 -9.56
N LYS A 161 -2.16 -11.56 -10.72
CA LYS A 161 -0.80 -11.86 -11.17
C LYS A 161 0.04 -10.58 -11.37
N ASN A 162 -0.56 -9.52 -11.91
CA ASN A 162 0.10 -8.23 -12.02
C ASN A 162 0.45 -7.67 -10.63
N HIS A 163 -0.50 -7.69 -9.69
CA HIS A 163 -0.26 -7.25 -8.32
C HIS A 163 0.88 -8.05 -7.67
N ASP A 164 0.85 -9.38 -7.75
CA ASP A 164 1.90 -10.26 -7.20
C ASP A 164 3.27 -9.90 -7.77
N SER A 165 3.36 -9.63 -9.08
CA SER A 165 4.62 -9.21 -9.71
C SER A 165 5.12 -7.85 -9.20
N GLN A 166 4.21 -6.88 -9.04
CA GLN A 166 4.59 -5.54 -8.58
C GLN A 166 4.96 -5.55 -7.09
N HIS A 167 4.26 -6.35 -6.28
CA HIS A 167 4.57 -6.58 -4.88
C HIS A 167 5.98 -7.16 -4.68
N GLU A 168 6.37 -8.12 -5.53
CA GLU A 168 7.73 -8.67 -5.49
C GLU A 168 8.81 -7.66 -5.91
N ILE A 169 8.51 -6.79 -6.88
CA ILE A 169 9.40 -5.69 -7.24
C ILE A 169 9.53 -4.71 -6.07
N PHE A 170 8.41 -4.32 -5.46
CA PHE A 170 8.39 -3.43 -4.29
C PHE A 170 9.26 -3.99 -3.17
N LYS A 171 9.06 -5.25 -2.76
CA LYS A 171 9.86 -5.89 -1.70
C LYS A 171 11.36 -5.85 -1.99
N LYS A 172 11.76 -6.23 -3.20
CA LYS A 172 13.18 -6.26 -3.59
C LYS A 172 13.81 -4.87 -3.55
N VAL A 173 13.12 -3.88 -4.13
CA VAL A 173 13.59 -2.49 -4.13
C VAL A 173 13.61 -1.93 -2.71
N TYR A 174 12.63 -2.27 -1.87
CA TYR A 174 12.53 -1.81 -0.49
C TYR A 174 13.73 -2.29 0.34
N VAL A 175 13.96 -3.61 0.35
CA VAL A 175 15.06 -4.22 1.11
C VAL A 175 16.41 -3.72 0.62
N ARG A 176 16.62 -3.63 -0.70
CA ARG A 176 17.86 -3.09 -1.28
C ARG A 176 18.09 -1.66 -0.82
N THR A 177 17.08 -0.81 -0.94
CA THR A 177 17.22 0.61 -0.65
C THR A 177 17.37 0.87 0.84
N GLN A 178 16.66 0.13 1.68
CA GLN A 178 16.86 0.16 3.12
C GLN A 178 18.31 -0.17 3.48
N LYS A 179 18.86 -1.24 2.89
CA LYS A 179 20.27 -1.61 3.12
C LYS A 179 21.24 -0.53 2.65
N MET A 180 21.00 0.08 1.49
CA MET A 180 21.84 1.19 1.00
C MET A 180 21.82 2.41 1.93
N ILE A 181 20.66 2.73 2.50
CA ILE A 181 20.52 3.81 3.48
C ILE A 181 21.29 3.45 4.77
N GLU A 182 21.12 2.23 5.28
CA GLU A 182 21.84 1.75 6.47
C GLU A 182 23.35 1.76 6.28
N ASP A 183 23.85 1.27 5.13
CA ASP A 183 25.27 1.25 4.79
C ASP A 183 25.82 2.67 4.65
N GLY A 184 25.07 3.58 4.01
CA GLY A 184 25.45 4.99 3.87
C GLY A 184 25.49 5.74 5.20
N LEU A 185 24.56 5.47 6.12
CA LEU A 185 24.56 6.03 7.47
C LEU A 185 25.74 5.50 8.30
N LYS A 186 26.02 4.19 8.25
CA LYS A 186 27.18 3.57 8.94
C LYS A 186 28.52 4.12 8.44
N ALA A 187 28.63 4.34 7.13
CA ALA A 187 29.82 4.92 6.52
C ALA A 187 29.92 6.45 6.69
N SER A 188 28.94 7.09 7.35
CA SER A 188 28.85 8.56 7.48
C SER A 188 28.86 9.29 6.12
N ASN A 189 28.32 8.65 5.07
CA ASN A 189 28.19 9.25 3.73
C ASN A 189 27.08 10.31 3.65
N PHE A 190 26.12 10.24 4.57
CA PHE A 190 25.04 11.21 4.81
C PHE A 190 24.52 11.02 6.24
N THR A 191 23.77 12.01 6.75
CA THR A 191 23.26 11.99 8.13
C THR A 191 21.80 11.53 8.20
N HIS A 192 21.33 11.16 9.39
CA HIS A 192 19.92 10.80 9.60
C HIS A 192 18.97 11.95 9.21
N ASP A 193 19.34 13.19 9.53
CA ASP A 193 18.56 14.40 9.21
C ASP A 193 18.49 14.69 7.70
N GLU A 194 19.49 14.23 6.94
CA GLU A 194 19.49 14.31 5.47
C GLU A 194 18.54 13.26 4.87
N VAL A 195 18.43 12.08 5.50
CA VAL A 195 17.60 10.97 5.01
C VAL A 195 16.13 11.12 5.41
N TYR A 196 15.84 11.52 6.64
CA TYR A 196 14.48 11.52 7.18
C TYR A 196 13.97 12.92 7.50
N GLU A 197 12.67 13.14 7.30
CA GLU A 197 11.98 14.30 7.88
C GLU A 197 11.82 14.14 9.39
N LYS A 198 12.00 15.24 10.12
CA LYS A 198 11.60 15.36 11.52
C LYS A 198 10.10 15.57 11.57
#